data_AF-A0A371FFV4-F1
#
_entry.id   AF-A0A371FFV4-F1
#
_cell.length_a   1.000
_cell.length_b   1.000
_cell.length_c   1.000
_cell.angle_alpha   90.00
_cell.angle_beta   90.00
_cell.angle_gamma   90.00
#
_symmetry.space_group_name_H-M   'P 1'
#
loop_
_entity.id
_entity.type
_entity.pdbx_description
1 polymer ?
#
loop_
_entity_poly.entity_id
_entity_poly.type
_entity_poly.pdbx_seq_one_letter_code
_entity_poly.pdbx_strand_id
1 'polypeptide(L)' 'MEGLRIPNHRLWLKVGILVMLMRNIDQANGLCNGTRLLVNELGKNILEKTIFVFGVFGDDYK' A
#
# COMPACT_ATOMS: atom_id res chain seq x y z
N MET A 1 17.78 7.46 19.18
CA MET A 1 17.81 6.09 18.64
C MET A 1 17.47 6.20 17.17
N GLU A 2 18.47 6.01 16.32
CA GLU A 2 18.35 6.07 14.86
C GLU A 2 17.30 5.05 14.39
N GLY A 3 16.18 5.54 13.85
CA GLY A 3 15.05 4.71 13.44
C GLY A 3 15.42 3.74 12.31
N LEU A 4 14.80 2.56 12.32
CA LEU A 4 14.93 1.47 11.33
C LEU A 4 14.70 1.97 9.90
N ARG A 5 15.76 2.47 9.27
CA ARG A 5 15.71 2.88 7.87
C ARG A 5 15.72 1.63 7.02
N ILE A 6 14.59 1.34 6.39
CA ILE A 6 14.49 0.21 5.45
C ILE A 6 15.46 0.50 4.30
N PRO A 7 16.45 -0.38 4.05
CA PRO A 7 17.40 -0.21 2.97
C PRO A 7 16.67 -0.18 1.62
N ASN A 8 17.28 0.45 0.61
CA ASN A 8 16.73 0.44 -0.74
C ASN A 8 16.59 -1.02 -1.20
N HIS A 9 15.36 -1.40 -1.50
CA HIS A 9 14.99 -2.73 -1.94
C HIS A 9 14.29 -2.60 -3.29
N ARG A 10 14.55 -3.56 -4.17
CA ARG A 10 13.84 -3.66 -5.44
C ARG A 10 12.64 -4.57 -5.25
N LEU A 11 11.45 -4.04 -5.48
CA LEU A 11 10.21 -4.81 -5.41
C LEU A 11 9.72 -5.09 -6.84
N TRP A 12 9.44 -6.35 -7.14
CA TRP A 12 8.77 -6.74 -8.38
C TRP A 12 7.30 -6.98 -8.09
N LEU A 13 6.45 -6.20 -8.74
CA LEU A 13 5.00 -6.28 -8.61
C LEU A 13 4.39 -6.85 -9.88
N LYS A 14 3.23 -7.48 -9.73
CA LYS A 14 2.38 -7.92 -10.84
C LYS A 14 1.04 -7.22 -10.73
N VAL A 15 0.38 -6.99 -11.86
CA VAL A 15 -1.01 -6.57 -11.87
C VAL A 15 -1.88 -7.65 -11.21
N GLY A 16 -2.89 -7.23 -10.45
CA GLY A 16 -3.84 -8.09 -9.74
C GLY A 16 -3.42 -8.50 -8.32
N ILE A 17 -2.25 -8.09 -7.82
CA ILE A 17 -1.82 -8.41 -6.44
C ILE A 17 -2.17 -7.31 -5.45
N LEU A 18 -2.38 -7.69 -4.19
CA LEU A 18 -2.49 -6.76 -3.08
C LEU A 18 -1.10 -6.43 -2.52
N VAL A 19 -0.81 -5.14 -2.32
CA VAL A 19 0.40 -4.64 -1.65
C VAL A 19 0.02 -3.81 -0.43
N MET A 20 0.88 -3.75 0.58
CA MET A 20 0.65 -2.96 1.78
C MET A 20 1.63 -1.79 1.85
N LEU A 21 1.13 -0.63 2.24
CA LEU A 21 1.98 0.52 2.53
C LEU A 21 2.76 0.29 3.82
N MET A 22 4.08 0.38 3.74
CA MET A 22 5.01 0.29 4.88
C MET A 22 5.30 1.67 5.50
N ARG A 23 4.85 2.75 4.84
CA ARG A 23 5.06 4.14 5.24
C ARG A 23 3.84 4.96 4.83
N ASN A 24 3.65 6.08 5.52
CA ASN A 24 2.62 7.03 5.20
C ASN A 24 2.96 7.78 3.91
N ILE A 25 2.03 7.80 2.97
CA ILE A 25 2.14 8.55 1.70
C ILE A 25 1.25 9.78 1.77
N ASP A 26 -0.02 9.59 2.14
CA ASP A 26 -1.01 10.65 2.22
C ASP A 26 -2.07 10.24 3.25
N GLN A 27 -1.82 10.60 4.50
CA GLN A 27 -2.72 10.24 5.61
C GLN A 27 -4.08 10.91 5.50
N ALA A 28 -4.15 12.12 4.94
CA ALA A 28 -5.41 12.86 4.78
C ALA A 28 -6.38 12.09 3.87
N ASN A 29 -5.84 11.36 2.89
CA ASN A 29 -6.60 10.50 1.98
C ASN A 29 -6.56 9.00 2.36
N GLY A 30 -6.19 8.65 3.59
CA GLY A 30 -6.20 7.26 4.09
C GLY A 30 -5.08 6.35 3.54
N LEU A 31 -4.03 6.93 2.97
CA LEU A 31 -2.84 6.22 2.46
C LEU A 31 -1.74 6.21 3.52
N CYS A 32 -1.99 5.49 4.60
CA CYS A 32 -1.10 5.34 5.74
C CYS A 32 -0.46 3.94 5.79
N ASN A 33 0.48 3.75 6.72
CA ASN A 33 1.07 2.44 6.99
C ASN A 33 -0.04 1.42 7.31
N GLY A 34 0.00 0.25 6.69
CA GLY A 34 -1.03 -0.78 6.80
C GLY A 34 -2.12 -0.73 5.73
N THR A 35 -2.26 0.38 4.99
CA THR A 35 -3.22 0.47 3.89
C THR A 35 -2.88 -0.56 2.80
N ARG A 36 -3.87 -1.36 2.40
CA ARG A 36 -3.73 -2.35 1.33
C ARG A 36 -4.19 -1.74 0.00
N LEU A 37 -3.44 -1.99 -1.06
CA LEU A 37 -3.67 -1.47 -2.41
C LEU A 37 -3.70 -2.62 -3.41
N LEU A 38 -4.68 -2.64 -4.31
CA LEU A 38 -4.68 -3.53 -5.46
C LEU A 38 -3.88 -2.91 -6.59
N VAL A 39 -2.91 -3.64 -7.13
CA VAL A 39 -2.13 -3.19 -8.29
C VAL A 39 -2.95 -3.41 -9.55
N ASN A 40 -3.60 -2.35 -10.08
CA ASN A 40 -4.30 -2.44 -11.36
C ASN A 40 -3.36 -2.21 -12.54
N GLU A 41 -2.48 -1.21 -12.44
CA GLU A 41 -1.54 -0.83 -13.49
C GLU A 41 -0.17 -0.46 -12.90
N LEU A 42 0.89 -0.71 -13.68
CA LEU A 42 2.28 -0.45 -13.30
C LEU A 42 2.91 0.49 -14.32
N GLY A 43 3.09 1.75 -13.92
CA GLY A 43 3.87 2.73 -14.66
C GLY A 43 5.37 2.64 -14.33
N LYS A 44 6.19 3.38 -15.08
CA LYS A 44 7.66 3.33 -14.99
C LYS A 44 8.21 3.64 -13.59
N ASN A 45 7.52 4.49 -12.82
CA ASN A 45 7.81 4.83 -11.42
C ASN A 45 6.55 5.08 -10.58
N ILE A 46 5.36 4.81 -11.12
CA ILE A 46 4.08 5.17 -10.53
C ILE A 46 3.20 3.92 -10.55
N LEU A 47 2.63 3.57 -9.40
CA LEU A 47 1.45 2.71 -9.37
C LEU A 47 0.27 3.59 -9.79
N GLU A 48 -0.11 3.55 -11.06
CA GLU A 48 -1.32 4.22 -11.54
C GLU A 48 -2.52 3.50 -10.93
N LYS A 49 -3.27 4.26 -10.13
CA LYS A 49 -3.96 3.73 -8.97
C LYS A 49 -5.46 3.72 -9.21
N THR A 50 -6.06 2.54 -9.26
CA THR A 50 -7.42 2.37 -8.75
C THR A 50 -7.29 2.01 -7.26
N ILE A 51 -7.72 2.92 -6.38
CA ILE A 51 -7.71 2.69 -4.94
C ILE A 51 -8.95 1.87 -4.58
N PHE A 52 -8.78 0.60 -4.24
CA PHE A 52 -9.76 -0.11 -3.43
C PHE A 52 -9.38 0.07 -1.97
N VAL A 53 -10.05 1.00 -1.28
CA VAL A 53 -10.03 1.06 0.18
C VAL A 53 -10.87 -0.12 0.65
N PHE A 54 -10.22 -1.25 0.92
CA PHE A 54 -10.81 -2.19 1.86
C PHE A 54 -10.69 -1.54 3.24
N GLY A 55 -11.65 -0.67 3.56
CA GLY A 55 -11.98 -0.37 4.94
C GLY A 55 -12.23 -1.71 5.63
N VAL A 56 -11.87 -1.78 6.92
CA VAL A 56 -12.04 -2.97 7.76
C VAL A 56 -13.31 -3.70 7.33
N PHE A 57 -13.17 -4.89 6.75
CA PHE A 57 -14.30 -5.77 6.49
C PHE A 57 -14.73 -6.27 7.85
N GLY A 58 -15.58 -5.48 8.52
CA GLY A 58 -16.18 -5.78 9.81
C GLY A 58 -15.17 -6.13 10.89
N ASP A 59 -15.07 -5.28 11.89
CA ASP A 59 -15.35 -5.78 13.24
C ASP A 59 -16.75 -6.43 13.15
N ASP A 60 -16.81 -7.72 12.77
CA ASP A 60 -17.97 -8.64 12.86
C ASP A 60 -17.73 -9.90 11.98
N TYR A 61 -16.64 -10.63 12.26
CA TYR A 61 -16.67 -12.10 12.26
C TYR A 61 -16.02 -12.63 13.55
N LYS A 62 -16.40 -12.02 14.68
CA LYS A 62 -16.90 -12.69 15.90
C LYS A 62 -17.45 -11.64 16.87
#